data_AF-A0AAX1RT32-F1
#
_entry.id   AF-A0AAX1RT32-F1
#
_cell.length_a   1.000
_cell.length_b   1.000
_cell.length_c   1.000
_cell.angle_alpha   90.00
_cell.angle_beta   90.00
_cell.angle_gamma   90.00
#
_symmetry.space_group_name_H-M   'P 1'
#
loop_
_entity.id
_entity.type
_entity.pdbx_description
1 polymer ?
#
loop_
_entity_poly.entity_id
_entity_poly.type
_entity_poly.pdbx_seq_one_letter_code
_entity_poly.pdbx_strand_id
1 'polypeptide(L)' 'MNYFRYKQFNKDVITVAVGYYLRYALSYRDISEILRERGVNV' A
#
# COMPACT_ATOMS: atom_id res chain seq x y z
N MET A 1 0.37 16.73 -5.99
CA MET A 1 -0.60 16.22 -4.99
C MET A 1 0.11 15.19 -4.12
N ASN A 2 0.27 15.45 -2.83
CA ASN A 2 1.02 14.56 -1.93
C ASN A 2 0.03 13.55 -1.32
N TYR A 3 -0.26 12.46 -2.04
CA TYR A 3 -1.34 11.50 -1.71
C TYR A 3 -1.23 10.87 -0.31
N PHE A 4 -0.02 10.90 0.27
CA PHE A 4 0.33 10.21 1.52
C PHE A 4 0.71 11.16 2.66
N ARG A 5 1.00 12.42 2.35
CA ARG A 5 1.53 13.34 3.36
C ARG A 5 0.42 13.59 4.39
N TYR A 6 0.68 13.21 5.64
CA TYR A 6 -0.24 13.30 6.78
C TYR A 6 -1.42 12.31 6.83
N LYS A 7 -1.51 11.32 5.91
CA LYS A 7 -2.45 10.20 6.09
C LYS A 7 -1.85 9.17 7.05
N GLN A 8 -2.60 8.82 8.09
CA GLN A 8 -2.27 7.66 8.93
C GLN A 8 -2.92 6.41 8.34
N PHE A 9 -2.11 5.38 8.13
CA PHE A 9 -2.56 4.06 7.72
C PHE A 9 -2.37 3.10 8.88
N ASN A 10 -3.18 2.05 8.94
CA ASN A 10 -2.97 0.99 9.92
C ASN A 10 -1.60 0.33 9.67
N LYS A 11 -0.88 0.03 10.76
CA LYS A 11 0.46 -0.55 10.74
C LYS A 11 0.50 -1.83 9.90
N ASP A 12 -0.53 -2.67 9.99
CA ASP A 12 -0.65 -3.90 9.20
C ASP A 12 -0.67 -3.63 7.69
N VAL A 13 -1.36 -2.57 7.26
CA VAL A 13 -1.41 -2.18 5.84
C VAL A 13 -0.04 -1.75 5.35
N ILE A 14 0.69 -0.96 6.15
CA ILE A 14 2.04 -0.50 5.83
C ILE A 14 2.99 -1.71 5.74
N THR A 15 2.95 -2.62 6.71
CA THR A 15 3.81 -3.80 6.72
C THR A 15 3.55 -4.72 5.53
N VAL A 16 2.28 -4.93 5.17
CA VAL A 16 1.90 -5.74 4.00
C VAL A 16 2.35 -5.07 2.70
N ALA A 17 2.11 -3.76 2.54
CA ALA A 17 2.52 -3.01 1.35
C ALA A 17 4.04 -3.05 1.15
N VAL A 18 4.81 -2.79 2.20
CA VAL A 18 6.28 -2.84 2.17
C VAL A 18 6.79 -4.26 1.91
N GLY A 19 6.13 -5.28 2.49
CA GLY A 19 6.45 -6.69 2.22
C GLY A 19 6.27 -7.07 0.75
N TYR A 20 5.18 -6.63 0.12
CA TYR A 20 4.93 -6.84 -1.31
C TYR A 20 5.94 -6.11 -2.19
N TYR A 21 6.26 -4.86 -1.84
CA TYR A 21 7.28 -4.07 -2.53
C TYR A 21 8.64 -4.77 -2.52
N LEU A 22 9.10 -5.22 -1.34
CA LEU A 22 10.40 -5.87 -1.19
C LEU A 22 10.47 -7.26 -1.80
N ARG A 23 9.39 -8.06 -1.73
CA ARG A 23 9.39 -9.46 -2.19
C ARG A 23 9.22 -9.59 -3.69
N TYR A 24 8.42 -8.73 -4.31
CA TYR A 24 7.98 -8.90 -5.70
C TYR A 24 8.35 -7.72 -6.61
N ALA A 25 9.09 -6.72 -6.10
CA ALA A 25 9.44 -5.49 -6.83
C ALA A 25 8.21 -4.81 -7.46
N LEU A 26 7.04 -4.96 -6.83
CA LEU A 26 5.78 -4.42 -7.33
C LEU A 26 5.79 -2.90 -7.28
N SER A 27 5.21 -2.27 -8.30
CA SER A 27 5.05 -0.83 -8.28
C SER A 27 4.01 -0.42 -7.24
N TYR A 28 4.05 0.86 -6.83
CA TYR A 28 3.04 1.42 -5.95
C TYR A 28 1.60 1.20 -6.47
N ARG A 29 1.41 1.25 -7.80
CA ARG A 29 0.09 1.05 -8.42
C ARG A 29 -0.40 -0.37 -8.21
N ASP A 30 0.43 -1.36 -8.47
CA ASP A 30 0.07 -2.77 -8.27
C ASP A 30 -0.28 -3.05 -6.82
N ILE A 31 0.51 -2.53 -5.88
CA ILE A 31 0.25 -2.66 -4.43
C ILE A 31 -1.07 -1.97 -4.05
N SER A 32 -1.34 -0.78 -4.60
CA SER A 32 -2.59 -0.06 -4.37
C SER A 32 -3.81 -0.83 -4.91
N GLU A 33 -3.69 -1.47 -6.08
CA GLU A 33 -4.77 -2.28 -6.64
C GLU A 33 -5.03 -3.53 -5.81
N ILE A 34 -3.98 -4.26 -5.39
CA ILE A 34 -4.08 -5.43 -4.50
C ILE A 34 -4.75 -5.06 -3.17
N LEU A 35 -4.37 -3.91 -2.59
CA LEU A 35 -4.96 -3.43 -1.35
C LEU A 35 -6.43 -3.04 -1.55
N ARG A 36 -6.76 -2.42 -2.69
CA ARG A 36 -8.14 -2.05 -3.03
C ARG A 36 -9.03 -3.26 -3.24
N GLU A 37 -8.54 -4.32 -3.88
CA GLU A 37 -9.24 -5.61 -4.00
C GLU A 37 -9.53 -6.25 -2.63
N ARG A 38 -8.68 -5.99 -1.63
CA ARG A 38 -8.87 -6.42 -0.24
C ARG A 38 -9.73 -5.46 0.59
N GLY A 39 -10.34 -4.45 -0.04
CA GLY A 39 -11.18 -3.46 0.64
C GLY A 39 -10.42 -2.36 1.38
N VAL A 40 -9.09 -2.27 1.21
CA VAL A 40 -8.27 -1.22 1.80
C VAL A 40 -8.14 -0.07 0.81
N ASN A 41 -8.70 1.09 1.15
CA ASN A 41 -8.55 2.30 0.34
C ASN A 41 -7.26 3.04 0.74
N VAL A 42 -6.27 3.05 -0.17
CA VAL A 42 -4.94 3.66 0.02
C VAL A 42 -4.85 5.00 -0.70
#